data_AF-A0AAE0ZGQ2-F1
#
_entry.id   AF-A0AAE0ZGQ2-F1
#
_cell.length_a   1.000
_cell.length_b   1.000
_cell.length_c   1.000
_cell.angle_alpha   90.00
_cell.angle_beta   90.00
_cell.angle_gamma   90.00
#
_symmetry.space_group_name_H-M   'P 1'
#
loop_
_entity.id
_entity.type
_entity.pdbx_description
1 polymer ?
#
loop_
_entity_poly.entity_id
_entity_poly.type
_entity_poly.pdbx_seq_one_letter_code
_entity_poly.pdbx_strand_id
1 'polypeptide(L)'
;MCKSRATGDLNSDLILKSGLATGDRNSDLIKQVVPWRSKHRGVADRSREQNLKESRLPSFTQAEKKLIKGTADFLGSNFYSAGYETDEPQPPANPPNYYNDKATKGLTDPDWLGSGSSWLSVTPFGIRKMMNWFKTNYNNVSVYITENGVSDRNGTLHDWHRVHFYRLYISEVLKAIQLDGCNVKGYTAWSLMDNLEWNTGYDEKFGMHYLNFSDPTRARVAKASAVWYRTLIADGG
;
A
#
# COMPACT_ATOMS: atom_id res chain seq x y z
N MET A 1 -28.70 8.97 50.48
CA MET A 1 -28.04 10.05 49.70
C MET A 1 -27.09 9.37 48.72
N CYS A 2 -27.07 9.52 47.41
CA CYS A 2 -27.96 10.11 46.40
C CYS A 2 -27.56 9.46 45.05
N LYS A 3 -28.48 8.68 44.44
CA LYS A 3 -28.84 8.59 43.00
C LYS A 3 -27.76 8.76 41.89
N SER A 4 -27.55 7.74 41.03
CA SER A 4 -28.03 7.60 39.61
C SER A 4 -27.40 8.61 38.61
N ARG A 5 -26.86 8.29 37.42
CA ARG A 5 -27.42 7.68 36.18
C ARG A 5 -26.25 7.64 35.15
N ALA A 6 -26.04 6.56 34.39
CA ALA A 6 -26.54 6.25 33.03
C ALA A 6 -25.67 6.71 31.84
N THR A 7 -25.28 5.70 31.04
CA THR A 7 -25.22 5.60 29.56
C THR A 7 -24.64 6.74 28.73
N GLY A 8 -23.66 6.40 27.90
CA GLY A 8 -23.30 7.14 26.69
C GLY A 8 -22.70 6.21 25.64
N ASP A 9 -23.54 5.76 24.72
CA ASP A 9 -23.18 5.27 23.38
C ASP A 9 -22.20 6.26 22.73
N LEU A 10 -21.07 5.77 22.22
CA LEU A 10 -20.28 6.53 21.25
C LEU A 10 -20.71 6.09 19.85
N ASN A 11 -21.82 6.67 19.41
CA ASN A 11 -22.08 6.92 17.99
C ASN A 11 -20.91 7.73 17.44
N SER A 12 -20.10 7.15 16.56
CA SER A 12 -19.16 7.91 15.74
C SER A 12 -19.86 8.32 14.43
N ASP A 13 -20.82 9.24 14.55
CA ASP A 13 -21.24 10.09 13.45
C ASP A 13 -20.32 11.32 13.41
N LEU A 14 -19.65 11.55 12.28
CA LEU A 14 -19.14 12.88 11.97
C LEU A 14 -19.21 13.13 10.46
N ILE A 15 -20.29 13.83 10.13
CA ILE A 15 -20.51 14.61 8.91
C ILE A 15 -19.60 15.83 8.96
N LEU A 16 -18.89 16.16 7.87
CA LEU A 16 -18.54 17.55 7.58
C LEU A 16 -18.93 17.93 6.15
N LYS A 17 -19.76 18.96 6.09
CA LYS A 17 -20.24 19.67 4.89
C LYS A 17 -19.16 20.60 4.34
N SER A 18 -19.34 20.91 3.06
CA SER A 18 -18.67 21.87 2.18
C SER A 18 -18.35 23.26 2.76
N GLY A 19 -17.28 23.88 2.22
CA GLY A 19 -17.08 25.33 2.30
C GLY A 19 -15.82 25.86 1.62
N LEU A 20 -16.02 26.42 0.41
CA LEU A 20 -15.29 27.50 -0.25
C LEU A 20 -13.94 27.25 -0.94
N ALA A 21 -13.92 27.75 -2.18
CA ALA A 21 -12.95 27.57 -3.24
C ALA A 21 -11.88 28.68 -3.24
N THR A 22 -10.66 28.29 -3.59
CA THR A 22 -9.67 29.16 -4.26
C THR A 22 -8.95 28.31 -5.31
N GLY A 23 -8.90 28.82 -6.53
CA GLY A 23 -8.76 28.03 -7.74
C GLY A 23 -7.38 27.43 -7.97
N ASP A 24 -7.39 26.12 -8.21
CA ASP A 24 -6.45 25.46 -9.10
C ASP A 24 -7.22 24.40 -9.89
N ARG A 25 -7.19 24.47 -11.23
CA ARG A 25 -8.07 23.67 -12.11
C ARG A 25 -7.72 22.17 -12.17
N ASN A 26 -6.71 21.74 -11.41
CA ASN A 26 -6.32 20.34 -11.25
C ASN A 26 -6.46 19.79 -9.81
N SER A 27 -6.91 20.59 -8.84
CA SER A 27 -7.06 20.12 -7.44
C SER A 27 -8.40 19.43 -7.14
N ASP A 28 -9.36 19.48 -8.05
CA ASP A 28 -10.75 19.11 -7.78
C ASP A 28 -11.11 17.64 -8.03
N LEU A 29 -10.19 16.82 -8.55
CA LEU A 29 -10.47 15.42 -8.92
C LEU A 29 -10.00 14.36 -7.92
N ILE A 30 -9.26 14.72 -6.87
CA ILE A 30 -8.66 13.71 -5.99
C ILE A 30 -9.23 13.85 -4.57
N LYS A 31 -10.40 13.24 -4.37
CA LYS A 31 -10.96 13.02 -3.04
C LYS A 31 -10.96 11.52 -2.76
N GLN A 32 -10.27 11.18 -1.68
CA GLN A 32 -10.37 9.95 -0.87
C GLN A 32 -9.34 8.84 -1.16
N VAL A 33 -8.42 8.66 -0.21
CA VAL A 33 -8.05 7.31 0.22
C VAL A 33 -9.29 6.78 0.93
N VAL A 34 -10.14 6.07 0.21
CA VAL A 34 -11.45 5.61 0.71
C VAL A 34 -11.18 4.56 1.79
N PRO A 35 -11.46 4.80 3.08
CA PRO A 35 -11.58 3.71 4.02
C PRO A 35 -12.72 2.84 3.50
N TRP A 36 -12.53 1.51 3.48
CA TRP A 36 -13.46 0.51 2.92
C TRP A 36 -14.91 0.59 3.48
N ARG A 37 -15.19 1.49 4.42
CA ARG A 37 -16.51 1.78 4.98
C ARG A 37 -17.06 3.10 4.44
N SER A 38 -18.02 3.00 3.51
CA SER A 38 -19.27 3.80 3.45
C SER A 38 -19.75 4.24 2.05
N LYS A 39 -19.20 3.71 0.94
CA LYS A 39 -19.84 3.86 -0.38
C LYS A 39 -20.11 2.57 -1.16
N HIS A 40 -19.49 1.45 -0.79
CA HIS A 40 -19.65 0.18 -1.51
C HIS A 40 -20.41 -0.83 -0.66
N ARG A 41 -21.37 -1.52 -1.28
CA ARG A 41 -22.18 -2.58 -0.65
C ARG A 41 -21.24 -3.64 -0.10
N GLY A 42 -21.39 -4.02 1.16
CA GLY A 42 -20.47 -4.98 1.79
C GLY A 42 -20.64 -6.38 1.21
N VAL A 43 -19.66 -7.26 1.42
CA VAL A 43 -19.72 -8.69 1.01
C VAL A 43 -20.99 -9.39 1.52
N ALA A 44 -21.51 -8.98 2.69
CA ALA A 44 -22.78 -9.48 3.22
C ALA A 44 -23.99 -9.11 2.34
N ASP A 45 -24.04 -7.90 1.79
CA ASP A 45 -25.11 -7.46 0.90
C ASP A 45 -25.05 -8.23 -0.41
N ARG A 46 -23.85 -8.37 -0.97
CA ARG A 46 -23.60 -9.18 -2.18
C ARG A 46 -23.99 -10.64 -2.00
N SER A 47 -23.69 -11.21 -0.84
CA SER A 47 -24.07 -12.59 -0.52
C SER A 47 -25.60 -12.78 -0.52
N ARG A 48 -26.35 -11.79 0.00
CA ARG A 48 -27.83 -11.81 -0.04
C ARG A 48 -28.38 -11.65 -1.46
N GLU A 49 -27.80 -10.75 -2.26
CA GLU A 49 -28.16 -10.58 -3.68
C GLU A 49 -27.91 -11.87 -4.50
N GLN A 50 -26.96 -12.70 -4.07
CA GLN A 50 -26.63 -14.00 -4.65
C GLN A 50 -27.47 -15.16 -4.08
N ASN A 51 -28.47 -14.87 -3.24
CA ASN A 51 -29.30 -15.86 -2.55
C ASN A 51 -28.50 -16.85 -1.68
N LEU A 52 -27.35 -16.43 -1.16
CA LEU A 52 -26.59 -17.22 -0.19
C LEU A 52 -27.25 -17.07 1.19
N LYS A 53 -27.31 -18.19 1.93
CA LYS A 53 -27.92 -18.24 3.27
C LYS A 53 -27.14 -17.42 4.30
N GLU A 54 -25.83 -17.26 4.09
CA GLU A 54 -24.90 -16.60 5.00
C GLU A 54 -23.93 -15.71 4.21
N SER A 55 -23.27 -14.77 4.90
CA SER A 55 -22.23 -13.96 4.26
C SER A 55 -20.99 -14.79 3.96
N ARG A 56 -20.42 -14.61 2.77
CA ARG A 56 -19.10 -15.16 2.40
C ARG A 56 -17.96 -14.58 3.22
N LEU A 57 -18.15 -13.44 3.89
CA LEU A 57 -17.20 -12.86 4.83
C LEU A 57 -17.64 -13.22 6.27
N PRO A 58 -16.94 -14.16 6.94
CA PRO A 58 -17.29 -14.53 8.31
C PRO A 58 -17.22 -13.34 9.26
N SER A 59 -18.10 -13.32 10.26
CA SER A 59 -18.07 -12.32 11.32
C SER A 59 -17.39 -12.89 12.55
N PHE A 60 -16.46 -12.13 13.14
CA PHE A 60 -15.86 -12.50 14.42
C PHE A 60 -16.88 -12.42 15.55
N THR A 61 -16.85 -13.43 16.42
CA THR A 61 -17.43 -13.40 17.77
C THR A 61 -16.74 -12.32 18.62
N GLN A 62 -17.36 -11.95 19.74
CA GLN A 62 -16.76 -10.97 20.66
C GLN A 62 -15.46 -11.50 21.30
N ALA A 63 -15.39 -12.81 21.54
CA ALA A 63 -14.18 -13.45 22.06
C ALA A 63 -13.02 -13.37 21.05
N GLU A 64 -13.29 -13.66 19.77
CA GLU A 64 -12.27 -13.56 18.70
C GLU A 64 -11.82 -12.12 18.47
N LYS A 65 -12.74 -11.14 18.49
CA LYS A 65 -12.36 -9.72 18.41
C LYS A 65 -11.44 -9.32 19.56
N LYS A 66 -11.73 -9.77 20.78
CA LYS A 66 -10.88 -9.52 21.95
C LYS A 66 -9.52 -10.21 21.81
N LEU A 67 -9.50 -11.43 21.26
CA LEU A 67 -8.29 -12.21 21.07
C LEU A 67 -7.33 -11.54 20.06
N ILE A 68 -7.84 -10.99 18.96
CA ILE A 68 -7.02 -10.46 17.84
C ILE A 68 -6.70 -8.96 18.03
N LYS A 69 -7.51 -8.22 18.79
CA LYS A 69 -7.30 -6.78 18.97
C LYS A 69 -5.99 -6.52 19.71
N GLY A 70 -5.07 -5.79 19.06
CA GLY A 70 -3.81 -5.36 19.66
C GLY A 70 -2.72 -6.42 19.70
N THR A 71 -2.81 -7.47 18.86
CA THR A 71 -1.81 -8.54 18.78
C THR A 71 -0.62 -8.21 17.86
N ALA A 72 -0.33 -6.93 17.63
CA ALA A 72 0.79 -6.48 16.80
C ALA A 72 1.47 -5.29 17.47
N ASP A 73 2.78 -5.41 17.70
CA ASP A 73 3.59 -4.36 18.34
C ASP A 73 3.97 -3.24 17.37
N PHE A 74 3.94 -3.53 16.06
CA PHE A 74 4.21 -2.60 14.97
C PHE A 74 3.41 -3.00 13.72
N LEU A 75 3.32 -2.07 12.78
CA LEU A 75 2.71 -2.28 11.46
C LEU A 75 3.83 -2.50 10.42
N GLY A 76 3.92 -3.72 9.89
CA GLY A 76 4.74 -4.02 8.71
C GLY A 76 3.98 -3.69 7.43
N SER A 77 4.58 -2.92 6.52
CA SER A 77 3.94 -2.50 5.27
C SER A 77 4.84 -2.76 4.06
N ASN A 78 4.32 -3.55 3.12
CA ASN A 78 4.88 -3.69 1.79
C ASN A 78 4.18 -2.66 0.88
N PHE A 79 4.94 -1.80 0.23
CA PHE A 79 4.41 -0.78 -0.67
C PHE A 79 5.26 -0.67 -1.92
N TYR A 80 4.62 -0.52 -3.07
CA TYR A 80 5.31 -0.48 -4.37
C TYR A 80 4.74 0.60 -5.27
N SER A 81 3.42 0.63 -5.44
CA SER A 81 2.73 1.57 -6.31
C SER A 81 1.42 2.03 -5.69
N ALA A 82 0.95 3.19 -6.11
CA ALA A 82 -0.41 3.66 -5.95
C ALA A 82 -1.10 3.73 -7.31
N GLY A 83 -2.43 3.78 -7.27
CA GLY A 83 -3.31 3.99 -8.42
C GLY A 83 -4.52 4.82 -8.00
N TYR A 84 -5.38 5.11 -8.97
CA TYR A 84 -6.70 5.64 -8.70
C TYR A 84 -7.71 4.51 -8.61
N GLU A 85 -8.82 4.78 -7.95
CA GLU A 85 -9.97 3.90 -7.88
C GLU A 85 -11.21 4.69 -8.28
N THR A 86 -12.06 4.10 -9.11
CA THR A 86 -13.36 4.66 -9.45
C THR A 86 -14.45 3.64 -9.20
N ASP A 87 -15.65 4.13 -8.88
CA ASP A 87 -16.84 3.30 -8.78
C ASP A 87 -17.06 2.55 -10.10
N GLU A 88 -17.26 1.24 -9.99
CA GLU A 88 -17.64 0.38 -11.11
C GLU A 88 -18.77 -0.54 -10.62
N PRO A 89 -20.02 -0.06 -10.61
CA PRO A 89 -21.15 -0.86 -10.17
C PRO A 89 -21.32 -2.09 -11.06
N GLN A 90 -21.21 -3.28 -10.48
CA GLN A 90 -21.40 -4.55 -11.17
C GLN A 90 -22.64 -5.29 -10.65
N PRO A 91 -23.37 -6.03 -11.52
CA PRO A 91 -24.41 -6.96 -11.06
C PRO A 91 -23.78 -8.08 -10.22
N PRO A 92 -24.55 -8.75 -9.34
CA PRO A 92 -24.01 -9.86 -8.54
C PRO A 92 -23.43 -10.96 -9.43
N ALA A 93 -22.17 -11.32 -9.22
CA ALA A 93 -21.51 -12.37 -10.00
C ALA A 93 -21.92 -13.78 -9.53
N ASN A 94 -21.99 -14.74 -10.46
CA ASN A 94 -22.09 -16.16 -10.18
C ASN A 94 -21.09 -16.93 -11.07
N PRO A 95 -20.01 -17.52 -10.53
CA PRO A 95 -19.68 -17.62 -9.10
C PRO A 95 -19.29 -16.27 -8.47
N PRO A 96 -19.49 -16.09 -7.15
CA PRO A 96 -19.06 -14.89 -6.44
C PRO A 96 -17.55 -14.67 -6.50
N ASN A 97 -17.10 -13.41 -6.56
CA ASN A 97 -15.67 -13.07 -6.54
C ASN A 97 -15.40 -11.70 -5.91
N TYR A 98 -14.16 -11.52 -5.45
CA TYR A 98 -13.69 -10.31 -4.75
C TYR A 98 -13.86 -9.02 -5.57
N TYR A 99 -13.55 -9.05 -6.87
CA TYR A 99 -13.59 -7.85 -7.72
C TYR A 99 -15.02 -7.32 -7.89
N ASN A 100 -15.97 -8.22 -8.06
CA ASN A 100 -17.39 -7.88 -8.12
C ASN A 100 -17.91 -7.31 -6.79
N ASP A 101 -17.43 -7.85 -5.67
CA ASP A 101 -17.80 -7.38 -4.33
C ASP A 101 -17.30 -5.97 -4.06
N LYS A 102 -16.04 -5.69 -4.45
CA LYS A 102 -15.42 -4.38 -4.32
C LYS A 102 -16.18 -3.30 -5.10
N ALA A 103 -16.74 -3.64 -6.26
CA ALA A 103 -17.49 -2.74 -7.14
C ALA A 103 -16.71 -1.45 -7.49
N THR A 104 -15.39 -1.57 -7.63
CA THR A 104 -14.53 -0.50 -8.11
C THR A 104 -13.55 -1.04 -9.13
N LYS A 105 -13.02 -0.12 -9.94
CA LYS A 105 -11.98 -0.36 -10.91
C LYS A 105 -10.74 0.46 -10.56
N GLY A 106 -9.60 -0.22 -10.52
CA GLY A 106 -8.30 0.41 -10.44
C GLY A 106 -7.93 1.06 -11.77
N LEU A 107 -7.39 2.28 -11.71
CA LEU A 107 -6.88 3.02 -12.86
C LEU A 107 -5.45 3.47 -12.56
N THR A 108 -4.64 3.50 -13.61
CA THR A 108 -3.26 3.99 -13.56
C THR A 108 -3.14 5.15 -14.55
N ASP A 109 -2.41 6.18 -14.16
CA ASP A 109 -2.08 7.27 -15.08
C ASP A 109 -1.07 6.77 -16.12
N PRO A 110 -1.39 6.85 -17.44
CA PRO A 110 -0.47 6.39 -18.47
C PRO A 110 0.84 7.21 -18.53
N ASP A 111 0.86 8.42 -17.95
CA ASP A 111 2.05 9.27 -17.93
C ASP A 111 3.02 8.91 -16.79
N TRP A 112 2.61 8.05 -15.85
CA TRP A 112 3.53 7.57 -14.80
C TRP A 112 4.55 6.60 -15.38
N LEU A 113 5.81 6.75 -14.95
CA LEU A 113 6.88 5.84 -15.34
C LEU A 113 6.51 4.41 -14.93
N GLY A 114 6.57 3.49 -15.89
CA GLY A 114 6.39 2.06 -15.65
C GLY A 114 7.64 1.39 -15.09
N SER A 115 7.57 0.07 -14.98
CA SER A 115 8.68 -0.78 -14.57
C SER A 115 8.71 -2.08 -15.39
N GLY A 116 9.53 -3.05 -14.98
CA GLY A 116 9.49 -4.40 -15.54
C GLY A 116 8.16 -5.14 -15.28
N SER A 117 7.38 -4.69 -14.30
CA SER A 117 6.10 -5.28 -13.89
C SER A 117 4.93 -4.40 -14.32
N SER A 118 3.93 -5.00 -14.98
CA SER A 118 2.76 -4.26 -15.50
C SER A 118 1.89 -3.62 -14.41
N TRP A 119 1.96 -4.11 -13.18
CA TRP A 119 1.20 -3.62 -12.03
C TRP A 119 1.90 -2.50 -11.25
N LEU A 120 3.18 -2.23 -11.55
CA LEU A 120 4.03 -1.32 -10.76
C LEU A 120 4.38 -0.08 -11.57
N SER A 121 3.79 1.05 -11.16
CA SER A 121 4.11 2.39 -11.64
C SER A 121 4.86 3.18 -10.56
N VAL A 122 5.81 4.01 -10.99
CA VAL A 122 6.62 4.85 -10.09
C VAL A 122 5.77 6.00 -9.56
N THR A 123 5.29 5.85 -8.33
CA THR A 123 4.29 6.72 -7.69
C THR A 123 4.72 7.08 -6.25
N PRO A 124 5.86 7.79 -6.09
CA PRO A 124 6.46 8.03 -4.77
C PRO A 124 5.53 8.77 -3.81
N PHE A 125 4.67 9.66 -4.31
CA PHE A 125 3.68 10.36 -3.48
C PHE A 125 2.75 9.41 -2.70
N GLY A 126 2.54 8.19 -3.22
CA GLY A 126 1.66 7.19 -2.63
C GLY A 126 2.16 6.68 -1.29
N ILE A 127 3.49 6.49 -1.12
CA ILE A 127 4.04 5.95 0.12
C ILE A 127 3.83 6.93 1.29
N ARG A 128 4.03 8.23 1.05
CA ARG A 128 3.78 9.27 2.05
C ARG A 128 2.29 9.40 2.40
N LYS A 129 1.40 9.31 1.40
CA LYS A 129 -0.05 9.27 1.64
C LYS A 129 -0.45 8.07 2.49
N MET A 130 0.10 6.89 2.21
CA MET A 130 -0.15 5.67 2.99
C MET A 130 0.36 5.81 4.43
N MET A 131 1.55 6.35 4.66
CA MET A 131 2.06 6.60 6.02
C MET A 131 1.16 7.54 6.82
N ASN A 132 0.69 8.63 6.20
CA ASN A 132 -0.28 9.53 6.84
C ASN A 132 -1.62 8.85 7.12
N TRP A 133 -2.05 7.95 6.24
CA TRP A 133 -3.25 7.15 6.47
C TRP A 133 -3.07 6.22 7.67
N PHE A 134 -1.93 5.53 7.82
CA PHE A 134 -1.64 4.72 9.01
C PHE A 134 -1.61 5.55 10.28
N LYS A 135 -0.96 6.73 10.25
CA LYS A 135 -0.92 7.67 11.36
C LYS A 135 -2.33 7.99 11.88
N THR A 136 -3.23 8.38 10.97
CA THR A 136 -4.60 8.79 11.31
C THR A 136 -5.48 7.62 11.74
N ASN A 137 -5.34 6.44 11.12
CA ASN A 137 -6.28 5.33 11.31
C ASN A 137 -5.83 4.30 12.36
N TYR A 138 -4.55 4.27 12.71
CA TYR A 138 -3.97 3.31 13.65
C TYR A 138 -3.19 3.99 14.77
N ASN A 139 -3.63 5.18 15.21
CA ASN A 139 -3.07 5.86 16.39
C ASN A 139 -1.54 6.05 16.33
N ASN A 140 -1.00 6.34 15.14
CA ASN A 140 0.42 6.53 14.89
C ASN A 140 1.35 5.44 15.48
N VAL A 141 0.93 4.18 15.42
CA VAL A 141 1.77 3.02 15.76
C VAL A 141 3.09 3.03 14.99
N SER A 142 4.10 2.35 15.53
CA SER A 142 5.38 2.17 14.84
C SER A 142 5.17 1.45 13.51
N VAL A 143 5.71 2.00 12.43
CA VAL A 143 5.62 1.42 11.08
C VAL A 143 6.99 1.02 10.57
N TYR A 144 7.10 -0.17 10.00
CA TYR A 144 8.27 -0.61 9.23
C TYR A 144 7.84 -0.82 7.78
N ILE A 145 8.52 -0.18 6.84
CA ILE A 145 8.37 -0.50 5.42
C ILE A 145 9.18 -1.77 5.20
N THR A 146 8.47 -2.89 5.09
CA THR A 146 9.04 -4.23 5.03
C THR A 146 9.41 -4.64 3.61
N GLU A 147 8.81 -4.00 2.60
CA GLU A 147 9.24 -4.08 1.22
C GLU A 147 8.91 -2.79 0.45
N ASN A 148 9.88 -2.32 -0.35
CA ASN A 148 9.67 -1.36 -1.44
C ASN A 148 10.77 -1.54 -2.49
N GLY A 149 10.42 -1.52 -3.78
CA GLY A 149 11.37 -1.74 -4.86
C GLY A 149 10.78 -1.50 -6.24
N VAL A 150 11.63 -1.63 -7.27
CA VAL A 150 11.22 -1.51 -8.67
C VAL A 150 11.91 -2.58 -9.50
N SER A 151 11.13 -3.20 -10.39
CA SER A 151 11.61 -4.21 -11.32
C SER A 151 12.13 -3.59 -12.62
N ASP A 152 13.02 -4.34 -13.28
CA ASP A 152 13.29 -4.20 -14.70
C ASP A 152 13.43 -5.58 -15.34
N ARG A 153 13.38 -5.63 -16.68
CA ARG A 153 13.55 -6.88 -17.44
C ARG A 153 14.92 -6.99 -18.13
N ASN A 154 15.72 -5.92 -18.07
CA ASN A 154 17.00 -5.85 -18.79
C ASN A 154 18.14 -6.47 -17.97
N GLY A 155 18.07 -6.42 -16.64
CA GLY A 155 19.09 -6.99 -15.76
C GLY A 155 20.46 -6.34 -15.85
N THR A 156 20.51 -5.07 -16.23
CA THR A 156 21.76 -4.32 -16.37
C THR A 156 22.42 -4.05 -15.01
N LEU A 157 23.76 -4.01 -15.00
CA LEU A 157 24.53 -3.55 -13.83
C LEU A 157 24.40 -2.05 -13.60
N HIS A 158 24.05 -1.28 -14.64
CA HIS A 158 23.88 0.18 -14.59
C HIS A 158 22.39 0.56 -14.48
N ASP A 159 21.78 0.18 -13.37
CA ASP A 159 20.35 0.32 -13.07
C ASP A 159 19.98 1.69 -12.47
N TRP A 160 20.33 2.78 -13.16
CA TRP A 160 20.10 4.14 -12.68
C TRP A 160 18.61 4.49 -12.46
N HIS A 161 17.70 3.82 -13.18
CA HIS A 161 16.25 3.93 -12.95
C HIS A 161 15.87 3.45 -11.54
N ARG A 162 16.53 2.40 -11.03
CA ARG A 162 16.31 1.88 -9.68
C ARG A 162 16.87 2.82 -8.62
N VAL A 163 18.03 3.42 -8.88
CA VAL A 163 18.55 4.52 -8.04
C VAL A 163 17.56 5.68 -7.98
N HIS A 164 17.03 6.10 -9.13
CA HIS A 164 16.04 7.17 -9.20
C HIS A 164 14.76 6.83 -8.40
N PHE A 165 14.23 5.62 -8.55
CA PHE A 165 13.09 5.13 -7.76
C PHE A 165 13.34 5.24 -6.25
N TYR A 166 14.45 4.67 -5.76
CA TYR A 166 14.75 4.69 -4.33
C TYR A 166 14.95 6.10 -3.79
N ARG A 167 15.62 6.98 -4.56
CA ARG A 167 15.76 8.39 -4.18
C ARG A 167 14.40 9.05 -3.96
N LEU A 168 13.45 8.83 -4.86
CA LEU A 168 12.12 9.42 -4.77
C LEU A 168 11.33 8.87 -3.57
N TYR A 169 11.28 7.55 -3.41
CA TYR A 169 10.46 6.91 -2.36
C TYR A 169 11.02 7.17 -0.97
N ILE A 170 12.34 7.06 -0.78
CA ILE A 170 12.97 7.32 0.52
C ILE A 170 12.84 8.80 0.89
N SER A 171 12.94 9.72 -0.07
CA SER A 171 12.67 11.15 0.17
C SER A 171 11.24 11.38 0.67
N GLU A 172 10.24 10.69 0.11
CA GLU A 172 8.85 10.80 0.57
C GLU A 172 8.63 10.18 1.96
N VAL A 173 9.35 9.11 2.29
CA VAL A 173 9.37 8.54 3.66
C VAL A 173 10.00 9.52 4.65
N LEU A 174 11.14 10.14 4.30
CA LEU A 174 11.77 11.17 5.13
C LEU A 174 10.83 12.36 5.36
N LYS A 175 10.12 12.83 4.32
CA LYS A 175 9.09 13.88 4.47
C LYS A 175 7.94 13.41 5.38
N ALA A 176 7.49 12.16 5.27
CA ALA A 176 6.45 11.62 6.15
C ALA A 176 6.88 11.65 7.63
N ILE A 177 8.15 11.35 7.91
CA ILE A 177 8.73 11.40 9.26
C ILE A 177 8.86 12.86 9.73
N GLN A 178 9.59 13.68 8.96
CA GLN A 178 10.07 15.01 9.38
C GLN A 178 8.97 16.07 9.33
N LEU A 179 8.13 16.05 8.29
CA LEU A 179 7.12 17.08 8.05
C LEU A 179 5.74 16.68 8.59
N ASP A 180 5.41 15.38 8.51
CA ASP A 180 4.06 14.92 8.87
C ASP A 180 4.00 14.21 10.24
N GLY A 181 5.14 13.92 10.88
CA GLY A 181 5.18 13.26 12.19
C GLY A 181 4.74 11.78 12.17
N CYS A 182 4.89 11.10 11.03
CA CYS A 182 4.60 9.66 10.94
C CYS A 182 5.67 8.85 11.68
N ASN A 183 5.24 7.85 12.46
CA ASN A 183 6.12 7.03 13.29
C ASN A 183 6.78 5.87 12.50
N VAL A 184 7.54 6.18 11.46
CA VAL A 184 8.27 5.19 10.65
C VAL A 184 9.62 4.87 11.28
N LYS A 185 9.92 3.58 11.43
CA LYS A 185 11.11 3.07 12.15
C LYS A 185 12.13 2.38 11.27
N GLY A 186 11.75 1.95 10.07
CA GLY A 186 12.66 1.26 9.17
C GLY A 186 12.14 1.17 7.76
N TYR A 187 13.07 0.89 6.85
CA TYR A 187 12.83 0.76 5.43
C TYR A 187 13.64 -0.43 4.90
N THR A 188 12.99 -1.29 4.13
CA THR A 188 13.59 -2.50 3.57
C THR A 188 13.41 -2.50 2.06
N ALA A 189 14.53 -2.46 1.34
CA ALA A 189 14.54 -2.52 -0.11
C ALA A 189 14.24 -3.95 -0.60
N TRP A 190 13.26 -4.09 -1.50
CA TRP A 190 13.04 -5.31 -2.27
C TRP A 190 13.79 -5.19 -3.62
N SER A 191 14.88 -5.91 -3.84
CA SER A 191 15.45 -6.93 -2.96
C SER A 191 16.97 -6.86 -2.89
N LEU A 192 17.55 -7.60 -1.94
CA LEU A 192 18.99 -7.70 -1.81
C LEU A 192 19.64 -8.17 -3.12
N MET A 193 19.03 -9.15 -3.79
CA MET A 193 19.58 -9.83 -4.95
C MET A 193 18.47 -10.34 -5.87
N ASP A 194 18.75 -10.48 -7.16
CA ASP A 194 17.78 -11.03 -8.12
C ASP A 194 17.33 -12.42 -7.63
N ASN A 195 16.03 -12.70 -7.72
CA ASN A 195 15.42 -13.91 -7.17
C ASN A 195 14.33 -14.45 -8.12
N LEU A 196 13.65 -15.52 -7.71
CA LEU A 196 12.51 -16.08 -8.43
C LEU A 196 11.24 -15.28 -8.08
N GLU A 197 10.84 -14.40 -9.00
CA GLU A 197 9.70 -13.48 -8.86
C GLU A 197 8.38 -14.20 -9.23
N TRP A 198 8.06 -15.21 -8.42
CA TRP A 198 6.81 -15.96 -8.46
C TRP A 198 6.45 -16.46 -9.88
N ASN A 199 5.28 -16.08 -10.39
CA ASN A 199 4.77 -16.49 -11.69
C ASN A 199 5.56 -15.90 -12.87
N THR A 200 6.40 -14.89 -12.64
CA THR A 200 7.25 -14.30 -13.68
C THR A 200 8.62 -14.96 -13.77
N GLY A 201 8.92 -15.91 -12.87
CA GLY A 201 10.19 -16.63 -12.87
C GLY A 201 11.36 -15.68 -12.63
N TYR A 202 12.32 -15.64 -13.56
CA TYR A 202 13.54 -14.81 -13.44
C TYR A 202 13.53 -13.59 -14.37
N ASP A 203 12.41 -13.31 -15.03
CA ASP A 203 12.29 -12.26 -16.04
C ASP A 203 12.24 -10.86 -15.42
N GLU A 204 11.56 -10.71 -14.28
CA GLU A 204 11.47 -9.45 -13.55
C GLU A 204 12.54 -9.40 -12.45
N LYS A 205 13.38 -8.37 -12.48
CA LYS A 205 14.57 -8.24 -11.63
C LYS A 205 14.41 -7.07 -10.68
N PHE A 206 14.31 -7.39 -9.39
CA PHE A 206 14.24 -6.40 -8.31
C PHE A 206 15.58 -6.18 -7.59
N GLY A 207 16.52 -7.10 -7.74
CA GLY A 207 17.68 -7.19 -6.87
C GLY A 207 18.70 -6.09 -7.10
N MET A 208 19.22 -5.51 -6.02
CA MET A 208 20.40 -4.64 -6.06
C MET A 208 21.67 -5.40 -6.48
N HIS A 209 21.68 -6.72 -6.35
CA HIS A 209 22.72 -7.59 -6.90
C HIS A 209 22.17 -8.42 -8.06
N TYR A 210 22.89 -8.41 -9.17
CA TYR A 210 22.64 -9.27 -10.32
C TYR A 210 23.01 -10.72 -10.02
N LEU A 211 22.21 -11.65 -10.54
CA LEU A 211 22.51 -13.08 -10.57
C LEU A 211 22.35 -13.63 -11.98
N ASN A 212 23.34 -14.40 -12.41
CA ASN A 212 23.22 -15.26 -13.58
C ASN A 212 22.64 -16.62 -13.15
N PHE A 213 21.36 -16.86 -13.46
CA PHE A 213 20.67 -18.11 -13.13
C PHE A 213 21.06 -19.31 -14.01
N SER A 214 21.85 -19.11 -15.06
CA SER A 214 22.44 -20.21 -15.83
C SER A 214 23.78 -20.66 -15.24
N ASP A 215 24.48 -19.80 -14.51
CA ASP A 215 25.77 -20.11 -13.89
C ASP A 215 25.56 -20.80 -12.52
N PRO A 216 26.00 -22.06 -12.34
CA PRO A 216 25.77 -22.83 -11.11
C PRO A 216 26.38 -22.17 -9.86
N THR A 217 27.37 -21.30 -10.01
CA THR A 217 27.98 -20.57 -8.88
C THR A 217 27.05 -19.52 -8.28
N ARG A 218 26.09 -19.01 -9.07
CA ARG A 218 25.17 -17.92 -8.69
C ARG A 218 25.92 -16.75 -8.06
N ALA A 219 27.03 -16.35 -8.68
CA ALA A 219 27.80 -15.18 -8.23
C ALA A 219 26.90 -13.94 -8.15
N ARG A 220 27.02 -13.19 -7.05
CA ARG A 220 26.25 -11.96 -6.82
C ARG A 220 27.11 -10.78 -7.24
N VAL A 221 26.67 -10.03 -8.23
CA VAL A 221 27.39 -8.86 -8.74
C VAL A 221 26.62 -7.60 -8.36
N ALA A 222 27.25 -6.71 -7.61
CA ALA A 222 26.62 -5.46 -7.19
C ALA A 222 26.26 -4.60 -8.41
N LYS A 223 25.01 -4.13 -8.48
CA LYS A 223 24.56 -3.13 -9.45
C LYS A 223 24.83 -1.71 -8.92
N ALA A 224 24.67 -0.69 -9.78
CA ALA A 224 24.82 0.71 -9.39
C ALA A 224 23.93 1.09 -8.20
N SER A 225 22.72 0.53 -8.12
CA SER A 225 21.82 0.71 -6.98
C SER A 225 22.37 0.17 -5.66
N ALA A 226 23.08 -0.96 -5.64
CA ALA A 226 23.72 -1.47 -4.42
C ALA A 226 24.78 -0.50 -3.89
N VAL A 227 25.62 0.02 -4.79
CA VAL A 227 26.68 0.96 -4.43
C VAL A 227 26.08 2.27 -3.93
N TRP A 228 25.07 2.80 -4.61
CA TRP A 228 24.38 4.01 -4.19
C TRP A 228 23.66 3.84 -2.84
N TYR A 229 22.96 2.73 -2.64
CA TYR A 229 22.21 2.45 -1.41
C TYR A 229 23.15 2.29 -0.21
N ARG A 230 24.33 1.71 -0.41
CA ARG A 230 25.40 1.67 0.61
C ARG A 230 25.80 3.08 1.04
N THR A 231 26.02 3.99 0.09
CA THR A 231 26.37 5.39 0.39
C THR A 231 25.26 6.09 1.15
N LEU A 232 24.01 5.94 0.71
CA LEU A 232 22.83 6.49 1.41
C LEU A 232 22.78 6.08 2.88
N ILE A 233 23.00 4.78 3.17
CA ILE A 233 23.01 4.27 4.55
C ILE A 233 24.17 4.88 5.35
N ALA A 234 25.37 4.97 4.75
CA ALA A 234 26.53 5.53 5.42
C ALA A 234 26.36 7.01 5.77
N ASP A 235 25.66 7.76 4.91
CA ASP A 235 25.40 9.19 5.09
C ASP A 235 24.20 9.47 6.02
N GLY A 236 23.38 8.46 6.33
CA GLY A 236 22.23 8.57 7.24
C GLY A 236 20.97 9.19 6.61
N GLY A 237 20.91 9.24 5.28
CA GLY A 237 19.83 9.88 4.52
C GLY A 237 20.29 11.03 3.64
#